data_AF-A0A5Y9ENI0-F1
#
_entry.id   AF-A0A5Y9ENI0-F1
#
_cell.length_a   1.000
_cell.length_b   1.000
_cell.length_c   1.000
_cell.angle_alpha   90.00
_cell.angle_beta   90.00
_cell.angle_gamma   90.00
#
_symmetry.space_group_name_H-M   'P 1'
#
loop_
_entity.id
_entity.type
_entity.pdbx_description
1 polymer ?
#
loop_
_entity_poly.entity_id
_entity_poly.type
_entity_poly.pdbx_seq_one_letter_code
_entity_poly.pdbx_strand_id
1 'polypeptide(L)'
;MLNTYNDKYLLYPVLYFYGFGNGILFKALLQNKNHQHIIVFEKDIEIIWVMFHVLDFSNELQNSRLMILENDKLQAQDYTELCSSKPFFQFS
;
A
#
# COMPACT_ATOMS: atom_id res chain seq x y z
N MET A 1 16.44 -3.38 -5.83
CA MET A 1 14.97 -3.28 -5.83
C MET A 1 14.50 -1.98 -5.20
N LEU A 2 14.80 -1.68 -3.93
CA LEU A 2 14.40 -0.42 -3.27
C LEU A 2 14.88 0.85 -4.01
N ASN A 3 16.14 0.89 -4.47
CA ASN A 3 16.69 2.03 -5.21
C ASN A 3 15.87 2.34 -6.47
N THR A 4 15.40 1.32 -7.19
CA THR A 4 14.55 1.51 -8.37
C THR A 4 13.27 2.26 -8.03
N TYR A 5 12.68 2.03 -6.85
CA TYR A 5 11.49 2.76 -6.41
C TYR A 5 11.79 4.18 -5.99
N ASN A 6 12.89 4.37 -5.25
CA ASN A 6 13.33 5.70 -4.84
C ASN A 6 13.79 6.56 -6.02
N ASP A 7 14.23 5.97 -7.12
CA ASP A 7 14.68 6.73 -8.30
C ASP A 7 13.52 6.99 -9.26
N LYS A 8 12.71 5.97 -9.55
CA LYS A 8 11.68 6.04 -10.61
C LYS A 8 10.33 6.54 -10.10
N TYR A 9 9.98 6.22 -8.85
CA TYR A 9 8.66 6.46 -8.30
C TYR A 9 8.67 7.48 -7.16
N LEU A 10 9.80 8.14 -6.88
CA LEU A 10 10.00 9.07 -5.75
C LEU A 10 8.84 10.05 -5.48
N LEU A 11 8.24 10.58 -6.55
CA LEU A 11 7.22 11.63 -6.49
C LEU A 11 5.80 11.11 -6.68
N TYR A 12 5.61 9.80 -6.79
CA TYR A 12 4.29 9.20 -6.99
C TYR A 12 3.57 9.16 -5.64
N PRO A 13 2.45 9.88 -5.47
CA PRO A 13 1.80 9.96 -4.16
C PRO A 13 1.05 8.67 -3.79
N VAL A 14 0.65 7.88 -4.78
CA VAL A 14 -0.01 6.58 -4.56
C VAL A 14 0.73 5.48 -5.31
N LEU A 15 0.96 4.35 -4.64
CA LEU A 15 1.53 3.14 -5.24
C LEU A 15 0.62 1.94 -5.00
N TYR A 16 0.49 1.08 -6.00
CA TYR A 16 -0.32 -0.14 -5.96
C TYR A 16 0.57 -1.38 -6.09
N PHE A 17 0.34 -2.37 -5.23
CA PHE A 17 1.12 -3.61 -5.19
C PHE A 17 0.21 -4.84 -5.08
N TYR A 18 0.61 -5.92 -5.73
CA TYR A 18 0.06 -7.25 -5.49
C TYR A 18 1.01 -8.05 -4.62
N GLY A 19 0.52 -8.52 -3.47
CA GLY A 19 1.26 -9.26 -2.47
C GLY A 19 1.86 -8.37 -1.38
N PHE A 20 1.66 -8.75 -0.11
CA PHE A 20 2.24 -8.11 1.05
C PHE A 20 3.66 -8.62 1.34
N GLY A 21 3.95 -9.85 0.96
CA GLY A 21 5.27 -10.47 1.16
C GLY A 21 5.74 -10.34 2.62
N ASN A 22 6.97 -9.87 2.81
CA ASN A 22 7.56 -9.72 4.14
C ASN A 22 7.37 -8.33 4.78
N GLY A 23 6.57 -7.43 4.18
CA GLY A 23 6.28 -6.09 4.71
C GLY A 23 7.45 -5.08 4.71
N ILE A 24 8.71 -5.52 4.72
CA ILE A 24 9.91 -4.64 4.86
C ILE A 24 9.95 -3.59 3.75
N LEU A 25 9.61 -3.97 2.52
CA LEU A 25 9.58 -3.05 1.39
C LEU A 25 8.65 -1.86 1.65
N PHE A 26 7.43 -2.10 2.14
CA PHE A 26 6.46 -1.04 2.40
C PHE A 26 6.90 -0.14 3.54
N LYS A 27 7.50 -0.72 4.59
CA LYS A 27 8.05 0.07 5.69
C LYS A 27 9.15 1.02 5.21
N ALA A 28 10.01 0.57 4.29
CA ALA A 28 11.04 1.39 3.68
C ALA A 28 10.48 2.46 2.74
N LEU A 29 9.52 2.10 1.87
CA LEU A 29 8.87 3.05 0.96
C LEU A 29 8.13 4.14 1.73
N LEU A 30 7.42 3.80 2.80
CA LEU A 30 6.65 4.76 3.60
C LEU A 30 7.51 5.75 4.40
N GLN A 31 8.85 5.61 4.40
CA GLN A 31 9.75 6.67 4.87
C GLN A 31 9.76 7.88 3.93
N ASN A 32 9.44 7.68 2.65
CA ASN A 32 9.29 8.76 1.70
C ASN A 32 7.99 9.54 1.98
N LYS A 33 8.12 10.83 2.33
CA LYS A 33 6.99 11.71 2.64
C LYS A 33 6.12 12.03 1.42
N ASN A 34 6.66 11.87 0.20
CA ASN A 34 5.90 12.08 -1.02
C ASN A 34 4.92 10.93 -1.27
N HIS A 35 5.20 9.72 -0.77
CA HIS A 35 4.27 8.60 -0.80
C HIS A 35 3.18 8.82 0.26
N GLN A 36 2.02 9.27 -0.20
CA GLN A 36 0.84 9.49 0.64
C GLN A 36 0.16 8.16 0.97
N HIS A 37 -0.06 7.30 -0.04
CA HIS A 37 -0.73 6.01 0.13
C HIS A 37 -0.01 4.89 -0.60
N ILE A 38 0.11 3.74 0.06
CA ILE A 38 0.48 2.47 -0.55
C ILE A 38 -0.71 1.53 -0.39
N ILE A 39 -1.23 1.06 -1.52
CA ILE A 39 -2.32 0.10 -1.59
C ILE A 39 -1.73 -1.27 -1.91
N VAL A 40 -2.00 -2.24 -1.06
CA VAL A 40 -1.53 -3.62 -1.24
C VAL A 40 -2.72 -4.56 -1.34
N PHE A 41 -2.80 -5.29 -2.44
CA PHE A 41 -3.75 -6.38 -2.61
C PHE A 41 -3.10 -7.67 -2.13
N GLU A 42 -3.58 -8.23 -1.03
CA GLU A 42 -3.10 -9.50 -0.50
C GLU A 42 -4.29 -10.45 -0.32
N LYS A 43 -4.16 -11.68 -0.79
CA LYS A 43 -5.21 -12.70 -0.69
C LYS A 43 -5.08 -13.50 0.60
N ASP A 44 -3.87 -13.64 1.14
CA ASP A 44 -3.59 -14.48 2.29
C ASP A 44 -3.49 -13.63 3.56
N ILE A 45 -4.55 -13.69 4.37
CA ILE A 45 -4.66 -12.94 5.63
C ILE A 45 -3.62 -13.39 6.67
N GLU A 46 -3.11 -14.63 6.56
CA GLU A 46 -2.09 -15.15 7.48
C GLU A 46 -0.77 -14.40 7.29
N ILE A 47 -0.42 -14.05 6.05
CA ILE A 47 0.78 -13.23 5.75
C ILE A 47 0.69 -11.88 6.46
N ILE A 48 -0.46 -11.22 6.38
CA ILE A 48 -0.69 -9.93 7.04
C ILE A 48 -0.57 -10.10 8.56
N TRP A 49 -1.21 -11.12 9.11
CA TRP A 49 -1.20 -11.40 10.55
C TRP A 49 0.22 -11.63 11.06
N VAL A 50 1.01 -12.50 10.43
CA VAL A 50 2.39 -12.77 10.83
C VAL A 50 3.23 -11.49 10.75
N MET A 51 3.09 -10.70 9.69
CA MET A 51 3.89 -9.49 9.55
C MET A 51 3.54 -8.40 10.57
N PHE A 52 2.27 -8.25 10.95
CA PHE A 52 1.89 -7.29 12.00
C PHE A 52 2.38 -7.70 13.39
N HIS A 53 2.70 -8.98 13.61
CA HIS A 53 3.37 -9.43 14.84
C HIS A 53 4.88 -9.17 14.82
N VAL A 54 5.50 -9.12 13.63
CA VAL A 54 6.95 -8.95 13.47
C VAL A 54 7.35 -7.48 13.33
N LEU A 55 6.54 -6.68 12.63
CA LEU A 55 6.81 -5.28 12.30
C LEU A 55 5.64 -4.38 12.73
N ASP A 56 5.98 -3.26 13.34
CA ASP A 56 5.00 -2.25 13.72
C ASP A 56 4.61 -1.41 12.49
N PHE A 57 3.35 -1.49 12.07
CA PHE A 57 2.72 -0.65 11.04
C PHE A 57 1.67 0.31 11.61
N SER A 58 1.61 0.47 12.93
CA SER A 58 0.53 1.22 13.60
C SER A 58 0.37 2.63 13.05
N ASN A 59 1.48 3.35 12.85
CA ASN A 59 1.47 4.71 12.34
C ASN A 59 0.98 4.76 10.88
N GLU A 60 1.49 3.86 10.04
CA GLU A 60 1.13 3.79 8.63
C GLU A 60 -0.36 3.44 8.43
N LEU A 61 -0.90 2.55 9.28
CA LEU A 61 -2.31 2.18 9.27
C LEU A 61 -3.21 3.30 9.82
N GLN A 62 -2.84 3.90 10.96
CA GLN A 62 -3.61 4.99 11.58
C GLN A 62 -3.73 6.21 10.67
N ASN A 63 -2.69 6.52 9.91
CA ASN A 63 -2.67 7.63 8.96
C ASN A 63 -3.15 7.23 7.55
N SER A 64 -3.70 6.03 7.39
CA SER A 64 -4.15 5.49 6.10
C SER A 64 -3.08 5.51 5.00
N ARG A 65 -1.79 5.54 5.39
CA ARG A 65 -0.66 5.54 4.45
C ARG A 65 -0.37 4.15 3.90
N LEU A 66 -0.75 3.11 4.63
CA LEU A 66 -0.79 1.74 4.17
C LEU A 66 -2.23 1.24 4.21
N MET A 67 -2.75 0.80 3.08
CA MET A 67 -4.07 0.16 2.97
C MET A 67 -3.87 -1.24 2.40
N ILE A 68 -4.41 -2.24 3.07
CA ILE A 68 -4.33 -3.63 2.62
C ILE A 68 -5.75 -4.09 2.30
N LEU A 69 -5.95 -4.57 1.07
CA LEU A 69 -7.24 -5.02 0.57
C LEU A 69 -7.19 -6.51 0.28
N GLU A 70 -8.21 -7.23 0.76
CA GLU A 70 -8.35 -8.66 0.52
C GLU A 70 -8.85 -8.90 -0.90
N ASN A 71 -7.97 -9.41 -1.76
CA ASN A 71 -8.21 -9.50 -3.20
C ASN A 71 -9.49 -10.27 -3.56
N ASP A 72 -9.79 -11.36 -2.84
CA ASP A 72 -10.89 -12.27 -3.17
C ASP A 72 -12.27 -11.72 -2.79
N LYS A 73 -12.33 -10.64 -2.00
CA LYS A 73 -13.57 -9.97 -1.62
C LYS A 73 -13.92 -8.78 -2.50
N LEU A 74 -12.96 -8.28 -3.28
CA LEU A 74 -13.16 -7.11 -4.12
C LEU A 74 -13.91 -7.47 -5.41
N GLN A 75 -14.98 -6.74 -5.67
CA GLN A 75 -15.71 -6.74 -6.93
C GLN A 75 -15.23 -5.60 -7.83
N ALA A 76 -15.57 -5.67 -9.13
CA ALA A 76 -15.23 -4.62 -10.11
C ALA A 76 -15.66 -3.20 -9.67
N GLN A 77 -16.76 -3.10 -8.93
CA GLN A 77 -17.25 -1.84 -8.40
C GLN A 77 -16.30 -1.24 -7.35
N ASP A 78 -15.74 -2.05 -6.45
CA ASP A 78 -14.83 -1.58 -5.40
C ASP A 78 -13.56 -0.95 -6.01
N TYR A 79 -13.03 -1.54 -7.08
CA TYR A 79 -11.91 -0.95 -7.83
C TYR A 79 -12.29 0.37 -8.48
N THR A 80 -13.51 0.47 -8.99
CA THR A 80 -14.02 1.70 -9.60
C THR A 80 -14.15 2.79 -8.55
N GLU A 81 -14.70 2.48 -7.37
CA GLU A 81 -14.84 3.42 -6.26
C GLU A 81 -13.49 3.90 -5.74
N LEU A 82 -12.55 2.98 -5.52
CA LEU A 82 -11.18 3.30 -5.14
C LEU A 82 -10.55 4.24 -6.17
N CYS A 83 -10.60 3.88 -7.45
CA CYS A 83 -10.02 4.65 -8.55
C CYS A 83 -10.90 5.80 -9.06
N SER A 84 -11.97 6.18 -8.36
CA SER A 84 -12.78 7.36 -8.70
C SER A 84 -12.62 8.50 -7.70
N SER A 85 -11.98 8.24 -6.57
CA SER A 85 -11.80 9.21 -5.49
C SER A 85 -10.39 9.80 -5.46
N LYS A 86 -10.29 11.05 -4.99
CA LYS A 86 -8.99 11.64 -4.66
C LYS A 86 -8.49 11.06 -3.33
N PRO A 87 -7.20 10.76 -3.18
CA PRO A 87 -6.11 10.98 -4.14
C PRO A 87 -5.78 9.75 -5.03
N PHE A 88 -6.63 8.73 -5.09
CA PHE A 88 -6.29 7.41 -5.65
C PHE A 88 -6.27 7.35 -7.19
N PHE A 89 -6.90 8.31 -7.87
CA PHE A 89 -6.89 8.44 -9.34
C PHE A 89 -6.39 9.80 -9.84
N GLN A 90 -6.66 10.87 -9.10
CA GLN A 90 -6.24 12.21 -9.46
C GLN A 90 -5.42 12.82 -8.32
N PHE A 91 -4.16 13.11 -8.64
CA PHE A 91 -3.09 13.43 -7.67
C PHE A 91 -2.86 14.94 -7.48
N SER A 92 -3.78 15.78 -7.99
CA SER A 92 -3.70 17.25 -8.00
C SER A 92 -4.65 17.93 -7.02
#